data_AF-A0A3D3S7X5-F1
#
_entry.id   AF-A0A3D3S7X5-F1
#
_cell.length_a   1.000
_cell.length_b   1.000
_cell.length_c   1.000
_cell.angle_alpha   90.00
_cell.angle_beta   90.00
_cell.angle_gamma   90.00
#
_symmetry.space_group_name_H-M   'P 1'
#
loop_
_entity.id
_entity.type
_entity.pdbx_description
1 polymer ?
#
loop_
_entity_poly.entity_id
_entity_poly.type
_entity_poly.pdbx_seq_one_letter_code
_entity_poly.pdbx_strand_id
1 'polypeptide(L)'
;MKPLNPDTLFDDVADRVVALGNEFLDAHPDADAWEIASGMLSGIVHFWLYTHQPCADPSCRSCADMATAELRLQQLLDEARESAEESSYYHSPFDRNVGNA
;
A
#
# COMPACT_ATOMS: atom_id res chain seq x y z
N MET A 1 14.12 19.24 16.52
CA MET A 1 13.27 18.34 15.72
C MET A 1 13.10 17.06 16.54
N LYS A 2 11.89 16.74 17.00
CA LYS A 2 11.62 15.54 17.80
C LYS A 2 11.75 14.32 16.85
N PRO A 3 12.42 13.22 17.24
CA PRO A 3 12.47 12.03 16.40
C PRO A 3 11.04 11.54 16.16
N LEU A 4 10.70 11.30 14.90
CA LEU A 4 9.45 10.64 14.51
C LEU A 4 9.50 9.21 15.03
N ASN A 5 8.46 8.78 15.74
CA ASN A 5 8.29 7.37 16.05
C ASN A 5 7.95 6.67 14.71
N PRO A 6 8.67 5.63 14.26
CA PRO A 6 8.43 4.99 12.97
C PRO A 6 6.96 4.59 12.76
N ASP A 7 6.30 4.05 13.78
CA ASP A 7 4.87 3.70 13.73
C ASP A 7 4.00 4.92 13.44
N THR A 8 4.31 6.07 14.06
CA THR A 8 3.56 7.31 13.83
C THR A 8 3.74 7.86 12.43
N LEU A 9 4.90 7.63 11.78
CA LEU A 9 5.13 8.10 10.42
C LEU A 9 4.40 7.23 9.40
N PHE A 10 4.37 5.91 9.61
CA PHE A 10 3.61 4.99 8.76
C PHE A 10 2.13 5.34 8.77
N ASP A 11 1.52 5.42 9.97
CA ASP A 11 0.13 5.80 10.14
C ASP A 11 -0.14 7.18 9.53
N ASP A 12 0.76 8.14 9.77
CA ASP A 12 0.64 9.48 9.21
C ASP A 12 0.57 9.45 7.68
N VAL A 13 1.43 8.68 7.01
CA VAL A 13 1.44 8.56 5.54
C VAL A 13 0.15 7.90 5.05
N ALA A 14 -0.27 6.80 5.67
CA ALA A 14 -1.51 6.11 5.33
C ALA A 14 -2.74 7.03 5.42
N ASP A 15 -2.84 7.80 6.51
CA ASP A 15 -3.91 8.77 6.71
C ASP A 15 -3.95 9.84 5.62
N ARG A 16 -2.78 10.34 5.17
CA ARG A 16 -2.73 11.35 4.09
C ARG A 16 -3.14 10.75 2.74
N VAL A 17 -2.83 9.48 2.49
CA VAL A 17 -3.31 8.79 1.29
C VAL A 17 -4.83 8.69 1.31
N VAL A 18 -5.43 8.27 2.42
CA VAL A 18 -6.90 8.20 2.55
C VAL A 18 -7.55 9.58 2.39
N ALA A 19 -6.98 10.61 3.04
CA ALA A 19 -7.46 11.99 2.92
C ALA A 19 -7.45 12.47 1.46
N LEU A 20 -6.39 12.18 0.71
CA LEU A 20 -6.30 12.50 -0.72
C LEU A 20 -7.41 11.79 -1.52
N GLY A 21 -7.70 10.53 -1.22
CA GLY A 21 -8.79 9.80 -1.87
C GLY A 21 -10.16 10.44 -1.64
N ASN A 22 -10.41 10.89 -0.42
CA ASN A 22 -11.64 11.63 -0.08
C ASN A 22 -11.71 12.97 -0.83
N GLU A 23 -10.60 13.69 -0.96
CA GLU A 23 -10.54 14.93 -1.75
C GLU A 23 -10.90 14.68 -3.23
N PHE A 24 -10.43 13.58 -3.84
CA PHE A 24 -10.82 13.21 -5.20
C PHE A 24 -12.31 12.87 -5.32
N LEU A 25 -12.87 12.14 -4.35
CA LEU A 25 -14.30 11.82 -4.32
C LEU A 25 -15.16 13.09 -4.22
N ASP A 26 -14.78 14.02 -3.35
CA ASP A 26 -15.48 15.29 -3.18
C ASP A 26 -15.38 16.18 -4.44
N ALA A 27 -14.22 16.21 -5.09
CA ALA A 27 -14.00 16.98 -6.31
C ALA A 27 -14.68 16.38 -7.55
N HIS A 28 -14.96 15.08 -7.54
CA HIS A 28 -15.51 14.34 -8.67
C HIS A 28 -16.73 13.50 -8.25
N PRO A 29 -17.89 14.12 -7.95
CA PRO A 29 -19.05 13.44 -7.39
C PRO A 29 -19.69 12.39 -8.33
N ASP A 30 -19.44 12.50 -9.63
CA ASP A 30 -19.92 11.55 -10.64
C ASP A 30 -18.91 10.44 -10.96
N ALA A 31 -17.71 10.47 -10.37
CA ALA A 31 -16.68 9.47 -10.61
C ALA A 31 -16.97 8.18 -9.85
N ASP A 32 -16.54 7.05 -10.42
CA ASP A 32 -16.55 5.77 -9.72
C ASP A 32 -15.45 5.77 -8.65
N ALA A 33 -15.84 5.57 -7.40
CA ALA A 33 -14.91 5.44 -6.28
C ALA A 33 -13.89 4.32 -6.50
N TRP A 34 -14.25 3.26 -7.23
CA TRP A 34 -13.34 2.19 -7.62
C TRP A 34 -12.21 2.69 -8.52
N GLU A 35 -12.53 3.55 -9.50
CA GLU A 35 -11.54 4.09 -10.44
C GLU A 35 -10.51 4.95 -9.69
N ILE A 36 -10.99 5.83 -8.80
CA ILE A 36 -10.12 6.64 -7.94
C ILE A 36 -9.23 5.75 -7.08
N ALA A 37 -9.81 4.77 -6.37
CA ALA A 37 -9.05 3.86 -5.53
C ALA A 37 -7.99 3.05 -6.31
N SER A 38 -8.34 2.59 -7.52
CA SER A 38 -7.42 1.86 -8.41
C SER A 38 -6.28 2.75 -8.89
N GLY A 39 -6.56 4.02 -9.21
CA GLY A 39 -5.54 5.00 -9.57
C GLY A 39 -4.58 5.30 -8.42
N MET A 40 -5.11 5.45 -7.20
CA MET A 40 -4.29 5.63 -5.99
C MET A 40 -3.39 4.43 -5.74
N LEU A 41 -3.93 3.20 -5.79
CA LEU A 41 -3.15 1.98 -5.64
C LEU A 41 -2.03 1.90 -6.69
N SER A 42 -2.30 2.23 -7.95
CA SER A 42 -1.28 2.27 -9.00
C SER A 42 -0.15 3.26 -8.68
N GLY A 43 -0.48 4.45 -8.17
CA GLY A 43 0.51 5.44 -7.75
C GLY A 43 1.38 4.94 -6.59
N ILE A 44 0.77 4.29 -5.59
CA ILE A 44 1.47 3.71 -4.43
C ILE A 44 2.43 2.61 -4.89
N VAL A 45 1.98 1.70 -5.77
CA VAL A 45 2.81 0.63 -6.34
C VAL A 45 4.01 1.21 -7.08
N HIS A 46 3.81 2.24 -7.89
CA HIS A 46 4.92 2.91 -8.60
C HIS A 46 5.93 3.52 -7.63
N PHE A 47 5.46 4.22 -6.60
CA PHE A 47 6.34 4.84 -5.62
C PHE A 47 7.13 3.79 -4.82
N TRP A 48 6.45 2.72 -4.37
CA TRP A 48 7.08 1.63 -3.62
C TRP A 48 8.18 0.95 -4.44
N LEU A 49 7.93 0.63 -5.72
CA LEU A 49 8.93 0.02 -6.59
C LEU A 49 10.10 0.97 -6.91
N TYR A 50 9.83 2.27 -6.98
CA TYR A 50 10.87 3.30 -7.16
C TYR A 50 11.79 3.40 -5.95
N THR A 51 11.26 3.35 -4.73
CA THR A 51 12.08 3.44 -3.51
C THR A 51 12.85 2.15 -3.20
N HIS A 52 12.42 1.01 -3.75
CA HIS A 52 13.05 -0.30 -3.55
C HIS A 52 13.93 -0.76 -4.72
N GLN A 53 14.46 0.15 -5.54
CA GLN A 53 15.40 -0.23 -6.59
C GLN A 53 16.72 -0.76 -5.99
N PRO A 54 17.25 -1.89 -6.49
CA PRO A 54 18.57 -2.37 -6.06
C PRO A 54 19.65 -1.38 -6.51
N CYS A 55 20.78 -1.36 -5.79
CA CYS A 55 21.93 -0.55 -6.20
C CYS A 55 22.60 -1.13 -7.46
N ALA A 56 23.57 -0.39 -8.01
CA ALA A 56 24.27 -0.78 -9.23
C ALA A 56 25.20 -2.01 -9.09
N ASP A 57 25.41 -2.51 -7.86
CA ASP A 57 26.24 -3.68 -7.59
C ASP A 57 25.39 -4.96 -7.57
N PRO A 58 25.51 -5.86 -8.58
CA PRO A 58 24.74 -7.10 -8.63
C PRO A 58 25.11 -8.10 -7.53
N SER A 59 26.24 -7.90 -6.85
CA SER A 59 26.73 -8.75 -5.75
C SER A 59 26.39 -8.20 -4.36
N CYS A 60 25.67 -7.08 -4.29
CA CYS A 60 25.31 -6.44 -3.05
C CYS A 60 24.37 -7.33 -2.22
N ARG A 61 24.89 -7.87 -1.12
CA ARG A 61 24.11 -8.73 -0.22
C ARG A 61 22.95 -8.01 0.47
N SER A 62 23.04 -6.70 0.67
CA SER A 62 21.96 -5.90 1.27
C SER A 62 20.75 -5.74 0.36
N CYS A 63 20.93 -5.92 -0.96
CA CYS A 63 19.84 -5.86 -1.93
C CYS A 63 19.30 -7.24 -2.31
N ALA A 64 19.79 -8.32 -1.69
CA ALA A 64 19.50 -9.69 -2.13
C ALA A 64 17.99 -9.97 -2.25
N ASP A 65 17.21 -9.52 -1.26
CA ASP A 65 15.75 -9.74 -1.21
C ASP A 65 14.96 -8.86 -2.20
N MET A 66 15.62 -7.90 -2.85
CA MET A 66 15.04 -6.95 -3.81
C MET A 66 15.82 -6.92 -5.14
N ALA A 67 16.69 -7.92 -5.38
CA ALA A 67 17.69 -7.87 -6.44
C ALA A 67 17.11 -8.02 -7.85
N THR A 68 15.88 -8.55 -7.97
CA THR A 68 15.18 -8.70 -9.25
C THR A 68 13.81 -8.03 -9.22
N ALA A 69 13.16 -7.94 -10.38
CA ALA A 69 11.80 -7.42 -10.46
C ALA A 69 10.81 -8.35 -9.72
N GLU A 70 10.99 -9.66 -9.87
CA GLU A 70 10.13 -10.68 -9.26
C GLU A 70 10.25 -10.67 -7.74
N LEU A 71 11.47 -10.53 -7.21
CA LEU A 71 11.71 -10.44 -5.77
C LEU A 71 11.06 -9.18 -5.18
N ARG A 72 11.20 -8.03 -5.84
CA ARG A 72 10.51 -6.79 -5.43
C ARG A 72 9.00 -6.91 -5.47
N LEU A 73 8.46 -7.54 -6.52
CA LEU A 73 7.03 -7.78 -6.62
C LEU A 73 6.54 -8.68 -5.48
N GLN A 74 7.29 -9.74 -5.15
CA GLN A 74 6.93 -10.62 -4.04
C GLN A 74 6.87 -9.86 -2.71
N GLN A 75 7.89 -9.06 -2.41
CA GLN A 75 7.92 -8.26 -1.19
C GLN A 75 6.78 -7.22 -1.13
N LEU A 76 6.45 -6.58 -2.26
CA LEU A 76 5.30 -5.67 -2.35
C LEU A 76 3.98 -6.39 -2.07
N LEU A 77 3.80 -7.60 -2.61
CA LEU A 77 2.60 -8.40 -2.39
C LEU A 77 2.47 -8.88 -0.94
N ASP A 78 3.59 -9.14 -0.28
CA ASP A 78 3.62 -9.55 1.12
C ASP A 78 3.27 -8.36 2.03
N GLU A 79 3.85 -7.17 1.82
CA GLU A 79 3.49 -5.95 2.56
C GLU A 79 2.03 -5.53 2.32
N ALA A 80 1.54 -5.65 1.08
CA ALA A 80 0.15 -5.39 0.75
C ALA A 80 -0.81 -6.38 1.43
N ARG A 81 -0.40 -7.65 1.58
CA ARG A 81 -1.18 -8.65 2.32
C ARG A 81 -1.26 -8.31 3.79
N GLU A 82 -0.13 -7.98 4.42
CA GLU A 82 -0.07 -7.57 5.83
C GLU A 82 -0.98 -6.35 6.06
N SER A 83 -0.85 -5.32 5.22
CA SER A 83 -1.69 -4.11 5.28
C SER A 83 -3.18 -4.42 5.12
N ALA A 84 -3.52 -5.38 4.26
CA ALA A 84 -4.90 -5.81 4.08
C ALA A 84 -5.41 -6.55 5.31
N GLU A 85 -4.65 -7.49 5.86
CA GLU A 85 -5.04 -8.30 7.03
C GLU A 85 -5.22 -7.45 8.31
N GLU A 86 -4.47 -6.35 8.45
CA GLU A 86 -4.62 -5.39 9.56
C GLU A 86 -5.82 -4.44 9.40
N SER A 87 -6.38 -4.34 8.19
CA SER A 87 -7.51 -3.44 7.92
C SER A 87 -8.79 -3.92 8.58
N SER A 88 -9.50 -3.00 9.25
CA SER A 88 -10.84 -3.26 9.77
C SER A 88 -11.89 -3.54 8.69
N TYR A 89 -11.57 -3.26 7.42
CA TYR A 89 -12.41 -3.55 6.26
C TYR A 89 -12.09 -4.88 5.58
N TYR A 90 -11.07 -5.63 6.04
CA TYR A 90 -10.64 -6.88 5.41
C TYR A 90 -11.73 -7.96 5.42
N HIS A 91 -12.43 -8.06 6.55
CA HIS A 91 -13.61 -8.92 6.70
C HIS A 91 -14.86 -8.08 6.77
N SER A 92 -15.88 -8.49 6.04
CA SER A 92 -17.21 -7.88 6.07
C SER A 92 -18.22 -8.84 6.69
N PRO A 93 -19.17 -8.35 7.50
CA PRO A 93 -20.29 -9.17 7.95
C PRO A 93 -21.16 -9.70 6.79
N PHE A 94 -21.00 -9.14 5.59
CA PHE A 94 -21.69 -9.56 4.37
C PHE A 94 -20.86 -10.55 3.51
N ASP A 95 -19.70 -10.99 3.99
CA ASP A 95 -18.87 -11.96 3.28
C ASP A 95 -19.61 -13.31 3.15
N ARG A 96 -19.60 -13.87 1.94
CA ARG A 96 -20.37 -15.09 1.60
C ARG A 96 -19.91 -16.34 2.35
N ASN A 97 -18.71 -16.31 2.93
CA ASN A 97 -18.09 -17.41 3.67
C ASN A 97 -18.13 -17.19 5.20
N VAL A 98 -18.71 -16.08 5.68
CA VAL A 98 -19.00 -15.88 7.09
C VAL A 98 -20.31 -16.59 7.39
N GLY A 99 -20.23 -17.75 8.01
CA GLY A 99 -21.40 -18.49 8.48
C GLY A 99 -22.11 -17.69 9.55
N ASN A 100 -23.27 -17.11 9.23
CA ASN A 100 -24.20 -16.58 10.24
C ASN A 100 -24.79 -17.79 10.98
N ALA A 101 -24.19 -18.15 12.12
CA ALA A 101 -24.73 -19.14 13.05
C ALA A 101 -25.60 -18.48 14.11
#